data_AF-A0A6L2PRZ8-F1
#
_entry.id   AF-A0A6L2PRZ8-F1
#
_cell.length_a   1.000
_cell.length_b   1.000
_cell.length_c   1.000
_cell.angle_alpha   90.00
_cell.angle_beta   90.00
_cell.angle_gamma   90.00
#
_symmetry.space_group_name_H-M   'P 1'
#
loop_
_entity.id
_entity.type
_entity.pdbx_description
1 polymer ?
#
loop_
_entity_poly.entity_id
_entity_poly.type
_entity_poly.pdbx_seq_one_letter_code
_entity_poly.pdbx_strand_id
1 'polypeptide(L)'
;MHDFVSRVLRPHTVYDGAQSVGEDDIHLYVLHGDSALLSHLQSCWWARLMSSTLELESSQTGGLPGGRDVQHPETVYQHYKRELLEPNISHEHSFSLLQELHASLQLHADLKKYFWKARDTLQDQMLYHFLMQRLQLFLPGSLEPQNTVYTRTEELEVAALALDILLATMQNSDCISDKMQATSCYLLQLLQFNGGSVLKELLTLLLTPPNIPRSCHNICSRLLEDFHKFGSAGWSNLPEAELIKLMAEVTNISTAILYELLLTLHKLIQNNPALQLTKLLEGVAVECHVRRGVTQLLVLLFPSATHRLKPLEAVLVCQHFFVLKCLMENVTRVQDYVQEQFEEEFRYYICWQQVNRKLPDNYAVKQLLRQLVEGVHRLACRRCTDKYYSSDMVP
;
A
#
# COMPACT_ATOMS: atom_id res chain seq x y z
N MET A 1 -22.24 5.65 31.56
CA MET A 1 -20.86 5.83 32.05
C MET A 1 -20.02 6.03 30.80
N HIS A 2 -19.65 7.27 30.51
CA HIS A 2 -19.01 7.63 29.23
C HIS A 2 -17.55 7.21 29.26
N ASP A 3 -17.16 6.28 28.39
CA ASP A 3 -15.76 5.94 28.16
C ASP A 3 -15.10 7.09 27.39
N PHE A 4 -14.26 7.85 28.09
CA PHE A 4 -13.41 8.87 27.51
C PHE A 4 -12.14 8.21 26.95
N VAL A 5 -11.93 8.31 25.63
CA VAL A 5 -10.66 7.93 25.00
C VAL A 5 -9.88 9.20 24.68
N SER A 6 -8.94 9.58 25.53
CA SER A 6 -7.98 10.64 25.24
C SER A 6 -6.79 10.08 24.45
N ARG A 7 -6.49 10.62 23.27
CA ARG A 7 -5.24 10.36 22.53
C ARG A 7 -4.58 11.67 22.16
N VAL A 8 -3.29 11.79 22.50
CA VAL A 8 -2.46 12.95 22.16
C VAL A 8 -1.88 12.71 20.76
N LEU A 9 -2.12 13.63 19.83
CA LEU A 9 -1.45 13.69 18.53
C LEU A 9 -0.28 14.66 18.67
N ARG A 10 0.96 14.16 18.51
CA ARG A 10 2.17 14.98 18.62
C ARG A 10 2.73 15.28 17.23
N PRO A 11 2.87 16.54 16.82
CA PRO A 11 3.65 16.91 15.65
C PRO A 11 5.14 16.58 15.90
N HIS A 12 5.84 16.06 14.90
CA HIS A 12 7.31 16.06 14.88
C HIS A 12 7.76 17.23 14.01
N THR A 13 8.32 18.26 14.63
CA THR A 13 9.02 19.35 13.94
C THR A 13 10.52 19.13 14.09
N VAL A 14 11.23 19.08 12.97
CA VAL A 14 12.68 19.22 12.91
C VAL A 14 12.96 20.60 12.36
N TYR A 15 13.49 21.51 13.18
CA TYR A 15 14.23 22.67 12.68
C TYR A 15 15.41 23.00 13.58
N ASP A 16 16.51 23.28 12.89
CA ASP A 16 17.79 23.75 13.37
C ASP A 16 17.71 25.26 13.65
N GLY A 17 18.29 25.73 14.75
CA GLY A 17 18.56 27.15 14.99
C GLY A 17 17.46 27.99 15.67
N ALA A 18 17.52 28.04 17.00
CA ALA A 18 17.17 29.19 17.85
C ALA A 18 15.83 29.93 17.63
N GLN A 19 14.74 29.33 18.12
CA GLN A 19 13.72 29.98 18.97
C GLN A 19 12.72 28.91 19.41
N SER A 20 12.58 28.71 20.72
CA SER A 20 11.67 27.75 21.33
C SER A 20 10.21 28.18 21.11
N VAL A 21 9.59 27.68 20.05
CA VAL A 21 8.13 27.66 19.93
C VAL A 21 7.67 26.38 20.63
N GLY A 22 6.80 26.53 21.64
CA GLY A 22 6.32 25.42 22.45
C GLY A 22 5.73 24.30 21.61
N GLU A 23 5.93 23.06 22.05
CA GLU A 23 5.20 21.89 21.53
C GLU A 23 3.71 22.14 21.76
N ASP A 24 3.01 22.65 20.74
CA ASP A 24 1.57 22.87 20.81
C ASP A 24 0.86 21.50 20.76
N ASP A 25 0.53 20.98 21.95
CA ASP A 25 -0.26 19.75 22.09
C ASP A 25 -1.72 20.01 21.67
N ILE A 26 -2.16 19.34 20.59
CA ILE A 26 -3.57 19.35 20.19
C ILE A 26 -4.30 18.23 20.96
N HIS A 27 -5.10 18.63 21.96
CA HIS A 27 -5.97 17.72 22.69
C HIS A 27 -7.35 17.62 22.01
N LEU A 28 -7.57 16.52 21.29
CA LEU A 28 -8.88 16.20 20.73
C LEU A 28 -9.69 15.37 21.74
N TYR A 29 -10.82 15.91 22.17
CA TYR A 29 -11.78 15.21 23.01
C TYR A 29 -12.85 14.59 22.13
N VAL A 30 -12.82 13.26 21.99
CA VAL A 30 -13.84 12.53 21.24
C VAL A 30 -14.84 11.93 22.20
N LEU A 31 -16.10 12.34 22.06
CA LEU A 31 -17.19 11.92 22.94
C LEU A 31 -17.69 10.50 22.65
N HIS A 32 -17.49 10.01 21.41
CA HIS A 32 -17.89 8.67 20.96
C HIS A 32 -16.76 8.01 20.16
N GLY A 33 -16.31 6.84 20.62
CA GLY A 33 -15.23 6.08 19.98
C GLY A 33 -15.50 5.71 18.52
N ASP A 34 -16.77 5.53 18.16
CA ASP A 34 -17.21 5.17 16.80
C ASP A 34 -17.52 6.38 15.92
N SER A 35 -17.04 7.57 16.29
CA SER A 35 -17.26 8.78 15.50
C SER A 35 -16.58 8.68 14.13
N ALA A 36 -17.35 8.82 13.05
CA ALA A 36 -16.83 8.91 11.68
C ALA A 36 -15.76 10.02 11.52
N LEU A 37 -15.89 11.13 12.26
CA LEU A 37 -14.91 12.21 12.28
C LEU A 37 -13.58 11.77 12.89
N LEU A 38 -13.60 11.02 13.99
CA LEU A 38 -12.38 10.50 14.64
C LEU A 38 -11.63 9.55 13.69
N SER A 39 -12.34 8.58 13.10
CA SER A 39 -11.74 7.65 12.14
C SER A 39 -11.18 8.37 10.92
N HIS A 40 -11.79 9.47 10.50
CA HIS A 40 -11.28 10.31 9.42
C HIS A 40 -10.00 11.05 9.81
N LEU A 41 -10.01 11.73 10.95
CA LEU A 41 -8.84 12.42 11.49
C LEU A 41 -7.65 11.48 11.65
N GLN A 42 -7.88 10.25 12.11
CA GLN A 42 -6.83 9.23 12.21
C GLN A 42 -6.21 8.89 10.85
N SER A 43 -7.01 8.70 9.81
CA SER A 43 -6.46 8.42 8.48
C SER A 43 -5.78 9.60 7.82
N CYS A 44 -6.31 10.82 8.00
CA CYS A 44 -5.63 12.04 7.57
C CYS A 44 -4.30 12.19 8.28
N TRP A 45 -4.28 11.93 9.60
CA TRP A 45 -3.07 11.95 10.40
C TRP A 45 -2.04 10.93 9.91
N TRP A 46 -2.43 9.67 9.71
CA TRP A 46 -1.52 8.63 9.21
C TRP A 46 -0.95 8.96 7.84
N ALA A 47 -1.78 9.48 6.93
CA ALA A 47 -1.32 9.94 5.63
C ALA A 47 -0.32 11.09 5.78
N ARG A 48 -0.58 12.07 6.65
CA ARG A 48 0.36 13.18 6.91
C ARG A 48 1.68 12.69 7.49
N LEU A 49 1.67 11.69 8.39
CA LEU A 49 2.91 11.09 8.92
C LEU A 49 3.73 10.43 7.80
N MET A 50 3.08 9.70 6.88
CA MET A 50 3.74 9.09 5.73
C MET A 50 4.31 10.15 4.79
N SER A 51 3.52 11.14 4.38
CA SER A 51 3.96 12.25 3.53
C SER A 51 5.12 13.03 4.15
N SER A 52 5.04 13.36 5.43
CA SER A 52 6.12 14.05 6.15
C SER A 52 7.41 13.22 6.21
N THR A 53 7.30 11.89 6.25
CA THR A 53 8.47 11.03 6.16
C THR A 53 9.06 11.09 4.75
N LEU A 54 8.24 10.97 3.70
CA LEU A 54 8.68 11.06 2.29
C LEU A 54 9.31 12.43 1.93
N GLU A 55 8.82 13.52 2.51
CA GLU A 55 9.36 14.89 2.31
C GLU A 55 10.84 15.02 2.73
N LEU A 56 11.31 14.15 3.63
CA LEU A 56 12.72 14.10 4.04
C LEU A 56 13.65 13.65 2.89
N GLU A 57 13.13 12.94 1.90
CA GLU A 57 13.88 12.51 0.70
C GLU A 57 13.95 13.63 -0.34
N SER A 58 12.86 14.37 -0.55
CA SER A 58 12.80 15.51 -1.48
C SER A 58 13.61 16.73 -1.03
N SER A 59 13.96 16.81 0.25
CA SER A 59 14.80 17.89 0.79
C SER A 59 16.27 17.82 0.31
N GLN A 60 16.66 16.76 -0.42
CA GLN A 60 17.99 16.61 -1.04
C GLN A 60 18.03 16.94 -2.54
N THR A 61 16.87 17.13 -3.18
CA THR A 61 16.76 17.48 -4.61
C THR A 61 15.93 18.75 -4.76
N GLY A 62 16.62 19.87 -4.99
CA GLY A 62 15.98 21.17 -5.23
C GLY A 62 15.00 21.11 -6.39
N GLY A 63 13.70 21.26 -6.09
CA GLY A 63 12.65 21.36 -7.09
C GLY A 63 12.60 22.76 -7.71
N LEU A 64 12.73 22.83 -9.04
CA LEU A 64 12.45 24.02 -9.83
C LEU A 64 10.94 24.28 -9.87
N PRO A 65 10.46 25.53 -9.67
CA PRO A 65 9.06 25.87 -9.88
C PRO A 65 8.82 26.11 -11.37
N GLY A 66 8.32 25.08 -12.06
CA GLY A 66 7.86 25.17 -13.45
C GLY A 66 6.37 25.52 -13.52
N GLY A 67 6.02 26.78 -13.30
CA GLY A 67 4.68 27.28 -13.62
C GLY A 67 4.53 27.45 -15.13
N ARG A 68 3.62 26.70 -15.75
CA ARG A 68 3.06 27.02 -17.08
C ARG A 68 1.56 26.72 -17.13
N ASP A 69 0.90 27.47 -18.01
CA ASP A 69 -0.54 27.68 -18.18
C ASP A 69 -1.46 26.50 -17.89
N VAL A 70 -2.51 26.79 -17.11
CA VAL A 70 -3.56 25.85 -16.69
C VAL A 70 -4.52 25.63 -17.87
N GLN A 71 -4.32 24.53 -18.61
CA GLN A 71 -5.47 23.90 -19.26
C GLN A 71 -6.41 23.38 -18.16
N HIS A 72 -7.73 23.53 -18.35
CA HIS A 72 -8.70 23.14 -17.34
C HIS A 72 -8.54 21.63 -17.03
N PRO A 73 -8.43 21.18 -15.76
CA PRO A 73 -8.13 19.78 -15.44
C PRO A 73 -9.18 18.80 -15.99
N GLU A 74 -10.42 19.26 -16.19
CA GLU A 74 -11.46 18.51 -16.89
C GLU A 74 -11.14 18.28 -18.37
N THR A 75 -10.59 19.26 -19.10
CA THR A 75 -10.25 19.07 -20.52
C THR A 75 -9.09 18.11 -20.69
N VAL A 76 -8.13 18.14 -19.77
CA VAL A 76 -7.01 17.19 -19.71
C VAL A 76 -7.54 15.77 -19.44
N TYR A 77 -8.44 15.62 -18.47
CA TYR A 77 -9.08 14.32 -18.20
C TYR A 77 -9.85 13.79 -19.42
N GLN A 78 -10.65 14.63 -20.08
CA GLN A 78 -11.43 14.24 -21.25
C GLN A 78 -10.56 13.92 -22.48
N HIS A 79 -9.38 14.52 -22.58
CA HIS A 79 -8.40 14.19 -23.61
C HIS A 79 -7.86 12.77 -23.39
N TYR A 80 -7.32 12.46 -22.20
CA TYR A 80 -6.84 11.10 -21.89
C TYR A 80 -7.95 10.06 -21.98
N LYS A 81 -9.16 10.37 -21.49
CA LYS A 81 -10.33 9.49 -21.63
C LYS A 81 -10.61 9.17 -23.09
N ARG A 82 -10.55 10.16 -23.99
CA ARG A 82 -10.88 9.95 -25.40
C ARG A 82 -9.83 9.08 -26.08
N GLU A 83 -8.56 9.43 -25.94
CA GLU A 83 -7.46 8.78 -26.67
C GLU A 83 -7.19 7.36 -26.17
N LEU A 84 -7.15 7.14 -24.84
CA LEU A 84 -6.92 5.80 -24.29
C LEU A 84 -8.03 4.80 -24.63
N LEU A 85 -9.23 5.30 -24.93
CA LEU A 85 -10.42 4.48 -25.19
C LEU A 85 -10.73 4.37 -26.69
N GLU A 86 -9.82 4.84 -27.55
CA GLU A 86 -9.93 4.61 -28.98
C GLU A 86 -9.80 3.10 -29.30
N PRO A 87 -10.70 2.52 -30.12
CA PRO A 87 -10.80 1.08 -30.32
C PRO A 87 -9.58 0.43 -30.98
N ASN A 88 -8.69 1.22 -31.59
CA ASN A 88 -7.50 0.75 -32.30
C ASN A 88 -6.21 1.42 -31.81
N ILE A 89 -6.16 1.84 -30.55
CA ILE A 89 -4.93 2.40 -29.98
C ILE A 89 -3.80 1.36 -29.99
N SER A 90 -2.64 1.73 -30.53
CA SER A 90 -1.47 0.86 -30.50
C SER A 90 -0.97 0.66 -29.07
N HIS A 91 -0.32 -0.48 -28.79
CA HIS A 91 0.23 -0.76 -27.46
C HIS A 91 1.24 0.31 -27.02
N GLU A 92 2.13 0.74 -27.93
CA GLU A 92 3.12 1.79 -27.68
C GLU A 92 2.46 3.14 -27.37
N HIS A 93 1.46 3.54 -28.16
CA HIS A 93 0.77 4.82 -27.92
C HIS A 93 -0.03 4.79 -26.62
N SER A 94 -0.69 3.66 -26.33
CA SER A 94 -1.37 3.45 -25.05
C SER A 94 -0.42 3.55 -23.88
N PHE A 95 0.79 3.00 -23.99
CA PHE A 95 1.78 3.06 -22.93
C PHE A 95 2.28 4.49 -22.69
N SER A 96 2.60 5.23 -23.76
CA SER A 96 3.00 6.65 -23.66
C SER A 96 1.91 7.50 -23.01
N LEU A 97 0.64 7.33 -23.42
CA LEU A 97 -0.47 8.07 -22.81
C LEU A 97 -0.68 7.72 -21.33
N LEU A 98 -0.44 6.46 -20.92
CA LEU A 98 -0.49 6.07 -19.51
C LEU A 98 0.64 6.76 -18.71
N GLN A 99 1.84 6.88 -19.28
CA GLN A 99 2.95 7.59 -18.63
C GLN A 99 2.64 9.08 -18.48
N GLU A 100 2.08 9.71 -19.51
CA GLU A 100 1.66 11.11 -19.47
C GLU A 100 0.52 11.35 -18.48
N LEU A 101 -0.46 10.45 -18.43
CA LEU A 101 -1.54 10.49 -17.45
C LEU A 101 -0.97 10.38 -16.04
N HIS A 102 -0.06 9.43 -15.80
CA HIS A 102 0.59 9.26 -14.50
C HIS A 102 1.33 10.54 -14.08
N ALA A 103 2.16 11.11 -14.96
CA ALA A 103 2.86 12.36 -14.69
C ALA A 103 1.88 13.53 -14.40
N SER A 104 0.80 13.63 -15.17
CA SER A 104 -0.23 14.66 -14.99
C SER A 104 -0.97 14.51 -13.66
N LEU A 105 -1.22 13.28 -13.20
CA LEU A 105 -1.82 13.01 -11.90
C LEU A 105 -0.90 13.42 -10.75
N GLN A 106 0.42 13.30 -10.90
CA GLN A 106 1.38 13.77 -9.89
C GLN A 106 1.47 15.30 -9.85
N LEU A 107 1.34 15.97 -11.00
CA LEU A 107 1.42 17.43 -11.11
C LEU A 107 0.12 18.16 -10.72
N HIS A 108 -1.04 17.55 -11.00
CA HIS A 108 -2.35 18.19 -10.86
C HIS A 108 -3.27 17.38 -9.96
N ALA A 109 -3.32 17.72 -8.67
CA ALA A 109 -4.19 17.05 -7.69
C ALA A 109 -5.69 17.09 -8.07
N ASP A 110 -6.13 18.17 -8.73
CA ASP A 110 -7.51 18.31 -9.18
C ASP A 110 -7.90 17.32 -10.29
N LEU A 111 -6.95 16.84 -11.10
CA LEU A 111 -7.21 15.86 -12.15
C LEU A 111 -7.79 14.57 -11.57
N LYS A 112 -7.26 14.17 -10.42
CA LYS A 112 -7.65 12.93 -9.73
C LYS A 112 -9.12 12.97 -9.25
N LYS A 113 -9.69 14.16 -9.00
CA LYS A 113 -11.10 14.33 -8.64
C LYS A 113 -12.02 13.88 -9.78
N TYR A 114 -11.61 14.06 -11.04
CA TYR A 114 -12.40 13.68 -12.21
C TYR A 114 -12.39 12.18 -12.48
N PHE A 115 -11.33 11.47 -12.04
CA PHE A 115 -11.21 10.02 -12.19
C PHE A 115 -12.35 9.27 -11.47
N TRP A 116 -12.71 9.72 -10.27
CA TRP A 116 -13.77 9.10 -9.44
C TRP A 116 -15.09 9.88 -9.45
N LYS A 117 -15.22 10.96 -10.24
CA LYS A 117 -16.44 11.77 -10.27
C LYS A 117 -17.55 11.01 -10.99
N ALA A 118 -18.50 10.50 -10.23
CA ALA A 118 -19.75 9.96 -10.77
C ALA A 118 -20.56 11.10 -11.41
N ARG A 119 -20.78 11.01 -12.71
CA ARG A 119 -22.09 11.32 -13.27
C ARG A 119 -22.77 9.95 -13.43
N ASP A 120 -24.07 9.85 -13.20
CA ASP A 120 -24.85 8.62 -12.98
C ASP A 120 -24.85 7.58 -14.13
N THR A 121 -23.88 7.63 -15.05
CA THR A 121 -23.78 6.81 -16.25
C THR A 121 -22.52 5.94 -16.26
N LEU A 122 -22.71 4.66 -16.57
CA LEU A 122 -21.67 3.63 -16.78
C LEU A 122 -20.54 4.07 -17.76
N GLN A 123 -20.86 5.03 -18.64
CA GLN A 123 -19.93 5.67 -19.58
C GLN A 123 -18.84 6.52 -18.90
N ASP A 124 -18.93 6.84 -17.62
CA ASP A 124 -17.97 7.74 -16.96
C ASP A 124 -16.85 7.04 -16.19
N GLN A 125 -17.03 5.76 -15.83
CA GLN A 125 -15.97 4.93 -15.21
C GLN A 125 -15.06 4.24 -16.24
N MET A 126 -15.10 4.65 -17.51
CA MET A 126 -14.43 3.91 -18.58
C MET A 126 -12.90 3.82 -18.42
N LEU A 127 -12.26 4.81 -17.78
CA LEU A 127 -10.82 4.75 -17.50
C LEU A 127 -10.48 3.72 -16.41
N TYR A 128 -11.25 3.65 -15.32
CA TYR A 128 -11.09 2.58 -14.33
C TYR A 128 -11.27 1.20 -14.96
N HIS A 129 -12.32 1.02 -15.75
CA HIS A 129 -12.58 -0.26 -16.43
C HIS A 129 -11.47 -0.61 -17.43
N PHE A 130 -10.95 0.38 -18.17
CA PHE A 130 -9.81 0.19 -19.06
C PHE A 130 -8.56 -0.25 -18.30
N LEU A 131 -8.22 0.42 -17.19
CA LEU A 131 -7.09 0.02 -16.36
C LEU A 131 -7.28 -1.39 -15.79
N MET A 132 -8.48 -1.70 -15.29
CA MET A 132 -8.81 -3.04 -14.79
C MET A 132 -8.71 -4.10 -15.88
N GLN A 133 -9.18 -3.83 -17.09
CA GLN A 133 -9.07 -4.75 -18.22
C GLN A 133 -7.59 -5.01 -18.56
N ARG A 134 -6.76 -3.97 -18.60
CA ARG A 134 -5.30 -4.11 -18.80
C ARG A 134 -4.67 -4.94 -17.68
N LEU A 135 -5.01 -4.65 -16.43
CA LEU A 135 -4.49 -5.38 -15.29
C LEU A 135 -4.91 -6.86 -15.32
N GLN A 136 -6.14 -7.18 -15.69
CA GLN A 136 -6.63 -8.56 -15.81
C GLN A 136 -5.95 -9.35 -16.91
N LEU A 137 -5.55 -8.70 -18.01
CA LEU A 137 -4.75 -9.33 -19.06
C LEU A 137 -3.37 -9.75 -18.52
N PHE A 138 -2.80 -8.97 -17.60
CA PHE A 138 -1.45 -9.17 -17.11
C PHE A 138 -1.34 -9.83 -15.72
N LEU A 139 -2.39 -9.81 -14.88
CA LEU A 139 -2.43 -10.29 -13.49
C LEU A 139 -3.68 -11.17 -13.24
N PRO A 140 -3.54 -12.42 -12.73
CA PRO A 140 -2.30 -13.14 -12.43
C PRO A 140 -1.56 -13.60 -13.70
N GLY A 141 -2.16 -13.61 -14.89
CA GLY A 141 -1.41 -13.64 -16.15
C GLY A 141 -2.16 -14.23 -17.34
N SER A 142 -1.65 -13.88 -18.53
CA SER A 142 -1.94 -14.54 -19.80
C SER A 142 -1.68 -16.05 -19.71
N LEU A 143 -2.63 -16.84 -20.22
CA LEU A 143 -2.58 -18.31 -20.22
C LEU A 143 -1.57 -18.88 -21.22
N GLU A 144 -0.82 -18.03 -21.92
CA GLU A 144 0.02 -18.47 -23.03
C GLU A 144 1.30 -19.19 -22.55
N PRO A 145 1.47 -20.47 -22.89
CA PRO A 145 2.62 -21.27 -22.46
C PRO A 145 3.94 -20.83 -23.11
N GLN A 146 3.92 -19.83 -23.99
CA GLN A 146 5.06 -19.34 -24.78
C GLN A 146 5.61 -17.99 -24.32
N ASN A 147 5.02 -17.35 -23.30
CA ASN A 147 5.51 -16.05 -22.84
C ASN A 147 6.98 -16.14 -22.40
N THR A 148 7.84 -15.47 -23.19
CA THR A 148 9.26 -15.35 -22.87
C THR A 148 9.42 -14.46 -21.63
N VAL A 149 10.58 -14.55 -20.98
CA VAL A 149 10.93 -13.64 -19.87
C VAL A 149 10.77 -12.18 -20.31
N TYR A 150 11.23 -11.85 -21.53
CA TYR A 150 11.16 -10.51 -22.10
C TYR A 150 9.71 -10.02 -22.27
N THR A 151 8.85 -10.79 -22.93
CA THR A 151 7.43 -10.44 -23.11
C THR A 151 6.74 -10.25 -21.77
N ARG A 152 7.05 -11.11 -20.78
CA ARG A 152 6.46 -11.00 -19.45
C ARG A 152 6.94 -9.74 -18.70
N THR A 153 8.18 -9.34 -18.88
CA THR A 153 8.71 -8.09 -18.34
C THR A 153 7.92 -6.90 -18.89
N GLU A 154 7.75 -6.78 -20.20
CA GLU A 154 6.98 -5.70 -20.83
C GLU A 154 5.52 -5.64 -20.33
N GLU A 155 4.86 -6.80 -20.23
CA GLU A 155 3.50 -6.90 -19.67
C GLU A 155 3.43 -6.36 -18.23
N LEU A 156 4.43 -6.67 -17.41
CA LEU A 156 4.49 -6.24 -16.01
C LEU A 156 4.85 -4.77 -15.86
N GLU A 157 5.61 -4.18 -16.79
CA GLU A 157 5.84 -2.73 -16.83
C GLU A 157 4.52 -1.97 -17.03
N VAL A 158 3.69 -2.42 -17.97
CA VAL A 158 2.37 -1.84 -18.20
C VAL A 158 1.47 -2.04 -16.97
N ALA A 159 1.51 -3.23 -16.35
CA ALA A 159 0.73 -3.52 -15.16
C ALA A 159 1.15 -2.66 -13.96
N ALA A 160 2.46 -2.49 -13.73
CA ALA A 160 2.99 -1.64 -12.67
C ALA A 160 2.53 -0.19 -12.87
N LEU A 161 2.67 0.36 -14.09
CA LEU A 161 2.20 1.72 -14.40
C LEU A 161 0.69 1.88 -14.20
N ALA A 162 -0.12 0.89 -14.60
CA ALA A 162 -1.57 0.93 -14.40
C ALA A 162 -1.94 0.89 -12.90
N LEU A 163 -1.21 0.11 -12.09
CA LEU A 163 -1.37 0.10 -10.64
C LEU A 163 -0.93 1.44 -10.02
N ASP A 164 0.17 2.04 -10.48
CA ASP A 164 0.62 3.35 -10.00
C ASP A 164 -0.39 4.45 -10.32
N ILE A 165 -1.02 4.42 -11.50
CA ILE A 165 -2.12 5.34 -11.83
C ILE A 165 -3.29 5.15 -10.86
N LEU A 166 -3.71 3.90 -10.61
CA LEU A 166 -4.76 3.62 -9.62
C LEU A 166 -4.37 4.16 -8.24
N LEU A 167 -3.16 3.86 -7.77
CA LEU A 167 -2.65 4.33 -6.50
C LEU A 167 -2.65 5.87 -6.42
N ALA A 168 -2.14 6.55 -7.45
CA ALA A 168 -2.09 8.00 -7.53
C ALA A 168 -3.48 8.64 -7.48
N THR A 169 -4.48 8.02 -8.11
CA THR A 169 -5.88 8.51 -8.07
C THR A 169 -6.53 8.33 -6.69
N MET A 170 -6.10 7.32 -5.91
CA MET A 170 -6.60 7.03 -4.57
C MET A 170 -5.90 7.88 -3.49
N GLN A 171 -4.60 8.13 -3.67
CA GLN A 171 -3.81 9.01 -2.83
C GLN A 171 -4.19 10.46 -3.11
N ASN A 172 -5.14 11.02 -2.35
CA ASN A 172 -5.64 12.36 -2.60
C ASN A 172 -5.81 13.30 -1.40
N SER A 173 -5.30 14.51 -1.68
CA SER A 173 -5.54 15.86 -1.17
C SER A 173 -5.15 16.16 0.29
N ASP A 174 -4.31 17.20 0.44
CA ASP A 174 -3.92 17.82 1.72
C ASP A 174 -5.12 18.40 2.49
N CYS A 175 -6.28 18.54 1.83
CA CYS A 175 -7.50 19.00 2.45
C CYS A 175 -8.33 17.84 3.03
N ILE A 176 -8.58 17.91 4.34
CA ILE A 176 -9.41 16.97 5.11
C ILE A 176 -10.80 16.78 4.48
N SER A 177 -11.41 17.84 3.93
CA SER A 177 -12.75 17.79 3.32
C SER A 177 -12.76 17.04 1.98
N ASP A 178 -11.78 17.31 1.13
CA ASP A 178 -11.65 16.66 -0.18
C ASP A 178 -11.37 15.17 -0.02
N LYS A 179 -10.52 14.80 0.94
CA LYS A 179 -10.26 13.39 1.27
C LYS A 179 -11.50 12.70 1.83
N MET A 180 -12.28 13.38 2.69
CA MET A 180 -13.54 12.82 3.23
C MET A 180 -14.53 12.45 2.11
N GLN A 181 -14.73 13.37 1.16
CA GLN A 181 -15.66 13.16 0.06
C GLN A 181 -15.10 12.18 -0.98
N ALA A 182 -13.86 12.37 -1.45
CA ALA A 182 -13.28 11.53 -2.50
C ALA A 182 -13.07 10.07 -2.05
N THR A 183 -12.56 9.85 -0.82
CA THR A 183 -12.30 8.50 -0.32
C THR A 183 -13.58 7.72 -0.06
N SER A 184 -14.63 8.39 0.45
CA SER A 184 -15.95 7.78 0.58
C SER A 184 -16.57 7.51 -0.79
N CYS A 185 -16.42 8.42 -1.76
CA CYS A 185 -17.03 8.28 -3.09
C CYS A 185 -16.50 7.07 -3.86
N TYR A 186 -15.18 6.87 -3.98
CA TYR A 186 -14.68 5.76 -4.82
C TYR A 186 -15.02 4.39 -4.21
N LEU A 187 -14.85 4.21 -2.89
CA LEU A 187 -15.10 2.89 -2.28
C LEU A 187 -16.61 2.58 -2.24
N LEU A 188 -17.46 3.58 -1.98
CA LEU A 188 -18.91 3.41 -2.08
C LEU A 188 -19.33 3.07 -3.52
N GLN A 189 -18.74 3.69 -4.54
CA GLN A 189 -19.00 3.32 -5.93
C GLN A 189 -18.64 1.85 -6.21
N LEU A 190 -17.44 1.41 -5.79
CA LEU A 190 -16.99 0.03 -5.96
C LEU A 190 -17.87 -0.98 -5.20
N LEU A 191 -18.40 -0.59 -4.05
CA LEU A 191 -19.31 -1.42 -3.24
C LEU A 191 -20.74 -1.45 -3.79
N GLN A 192 -21.25 -0.33 -4.31
CA GLN A 192 -22.61 -0.24 -4.86
C GLN A 192 -22.72 -0.96 -6.20
N PHE A 193 -21.66 -0.93 -7.00
CA PHE A 193 -21.69 -1.52 -8.33
C PHE A 193 -21.74 -3.05 -8.26
N ASN A 194 -22.78 -3.63 -8.89
CA ASN A 194 -22.99 -5.07 -9.00
C ASN A 194 -22.81 -5.83 -7.65
N GLY A 195 -23.28 -5.24 -6.55
CA GLY A 195 -23.21 -5.83 -5.22
C GLY A 195 -21.79 -6.01 -4.65
N GLY A 196 -20.83 -5.18 -5.08
CA GLY A 196 -19.45 -5.23 -4.62
C GLY A 196 -18.55 -6.18 -5.41
N SER A 197 -19.02 -6.72 -6.55
CA SER A 197 -18.22 -7.61 -7.39
C SER A 197 -16.94 -6.94 -7.89
N VAL A 198 -17.01 -5.65 -8.22
CA VAL A 198 -15.87 -4.87 -8.73
C VAL A 198 -14.80 -4.70 -7.65
N LEU A 199 -15.21 -4.45 -6.41
CA LEU A 199 -14.28 -4.41 -5.28
C LEU A 199 -13.64 -5.78 -5.04
N LYS A 200 -14.43 -6.87 -5.09
CA LYS A 200 -13.91 -8.24 -4.94
C LYS A 200 -12.89 -8.56 -6.03
N GLU A 201 -13.17 -8.18 -7.27
CA GLU A 201 -12.28 -8.37 -8.41
C GLU A 201 -10.96 -7.61 -8.25
N LEU A 202 -11.02 -6.32 -7.86
CA LEU A 202 -9.83 -5.54 -7.55
C LEU A 202 -9.01 -6.15 -6.41
N LEU A 203 -9.65 -6.52 -5.29
CA LEU A 203 -8.97 -7.17 -4.16
C LEU A 203 -8.33 -8.50 -4.57
N THR A 204 -9.03 -9.29 -5.38
CA THR A 204 -8.50 -10.56 -5.91
C THR A 204 -7.26 -10.32 -6.75
N LEU A 205 -7.29 -9.30 -7.62
CA LEU A 205 -6.17 -8.94 -8.48
C LEU A 205 -4.95 -8.48 -7.68
N LEU A 206 -5.13 -7.63 -6.67
CA LEU A 206 -4.04 -7.10 -5.84
C LEU A 206 -3.42 -8.18 -4.92
N LEU A 207 -4.24 -9.13 -4.47
CA LEU A 207 -3.81 -10.22 -3.58
C LEU A 207 -3.32 -11.45 -4.34
N THR A 208 -3.49 -11.51 -5.66
CA THR A 208 -2.99 -12.62 -6.47
C THR A 208 -1.72 -12.18 -7.19
N PRO A 209 -0.55 -12.75 -6.83
CA PRO A 209 0.69 -12.36 -7.47
C PRO A 209 0.72 -12.66 -8.97
N PRO A 210 1.50 -11.91 -9.77
CA PRO A 210 1.74 -12.27 -11.15
C PRO A 210 2.39 -13.67 -11.30
N ASN A 211 1.95 -14.36 -12.35
CA ASN A 211 2.47 -15.63 -12.82
C ASN A 211 3.91 -15.46 -13.32
N ILE A 212 4.73 -16.45 -13.00
CA ILE A 212 6.12 -16.55 -13.43
C ILE A 212 6.18 -17.45 -14.68
N PRO A 213 6.89 -17.06 -15.75
CA PRO A 213 7.11 -17.91 -16.91
C PRO A 213 7.69 -19.27 -16.51
N ARG A 214 7.20 -20.35 -17.16
CA ARG A 214 7.61 -21.73 -16.82
C ARG A 214 9.12 -21.95 -16.97
N SER A 215 9.75 -21.27 -17.91
CA SER A 215 11.20 -21.35 -18.17
C SER A 215 12.05 -20.92 -16.97
N CYS A 216 11.59 -19.94 -16.18
CA CYS A 216 12.32 -19.41 -15.03
C CYS A 216 11.60 -19.59 -13.69
N HIS A 217 10.50 -20.35 -13.66
CA HIS A 217 9.65 -20.52 -12.48
C HIS A 217 10.42 -20.87 -11.19
N ASN A 218 11.24 -21.91 -11.26
CA ASN A 218 12.00 -22.39 -10.10
C ASN A 218 13.01 -21.37 -9.57
N ILE A 219 13.61 -20.58 -10.46
CA ILE A 219 14.61 -19.57 -10.09
C ILE A 219 13.89 -18.39 -9.45
N CYS A 220 12.92 -17.80 -10.15
CA CYS A 220 12.22 -16.60 -9.68
C CYS A 220 11.36 -16.87 -8.44
N SER A 221 10.63 -17.98 -8.35
CA SER A 221 9.82 -18.31 -7.16
C SER A 221 10.73 -18.46 -5.94
N ARG A 222 11.83 -19.21 -6.07
CA ARG A 222 12.80 -19.38 -4.98
C ARG A 222 13.43 -18.05 -4.56
N LEU A 223 13.70 -17.13 -5.49
CA LEU A 223 14.27 -15.82 -5.19
C LEU A 223 13.26 -14.87 -4.55
N LEU A 224 12.00 -14.89 -4.97
CA LEU A 224 10.95 -14.01 -4.46
C LEU A 224 10.39 -14.46 -3.10
N GLU A 225 10.60 -15.72 -2.72
CA GLU A 225 10.06 -16.31 -1.49
C GLU A 225 11.12 -16.48 -0.39
N ASP A 226 12.42 -16.55 -0.74
CA ASP A 226 13.52 -16.66 0.20
C ASP A 226 14.19 -15.30 0.45
N PHE A 227 13.97 -14.72 1.64
CA PHE A 227 14.47 -13.37 1.95
C PHE A 227 16.01 -13.30 2.00
N HIS A 228 16.72 -14.38 2.33
CA HIS A 228 18.18 -14.37 2.31
C HIS A 228 18.70 -14.27 0.89
N LYS A 229 18.10 -15.02 -0.04
CA LYS A 229 18.49 -14.98 -1.45
C LYS A 229 18.07 -13.66 -2.09
N PHE A 230 16.84 -13.19 -1.84
CA PHE A 230 16.37 -11.90 -2.33
C PHE A 230 17.23 -10.73 -1.82
N GLY A 231 17.56 -10.72 -0.52
CA GLY A 231 18.34 -9.66 0.10
C GLY A 231 19.83 -9.67 -0.27
N SER A 232 20.38 -10.78 -0.77
CA SER A 232 21.79 -10.91 -1.13
C SER A 232 22.21 -10.11 -2.37
N ALA A 233 21.23 -9.59 -3.14
CA ALA A 233 21.42 -8.98 -4.45
C ALA A 233 22.18 -9.83 -5.51
N GLY A 234 22.55 -11.08 -5.20
CA GLY A 234 23.27 -11.97 -6.12
C GLY A 234 22.47 -12.34 -7.39
N TRP A 235 21.18 -12.04 -7.40
CA TRP A 235 20.29 -12.21 -8.54
C TRP A 235 20.33 -11.04 -9.54
N SER A 236 20.98 -9.91 -9.22
CA SER A 236 21.00 -8.72 -10.09
C SER A 236 21.65 -8.95 -11.45
N ASN A 237 22.52 -9.97 -11.56
CA ASN A 237 23.23 -10.31 -12.79
C ASN A 237 22.55 -11.44 -13.58
N LEU A 238 21.40 -11.93 -13.13
CA LEU A 238 20.64 -12.97 -13.82
C LEU A 238 19.87 -12.37 -15.00
N PRO A 239 19.61 -13.15 -16.07
CA PRO A 239 18.78 -12.68 -17.18
C PRO A 239 17.34 -12.34 -16.73
N GLU A 240 16.87 -12.91 -15.61
CA GLU A 240 15.56 -12.63 -15.03
C GLU A 240 15.55 -11.46 -14.02
N ALA A 241 16.64 -10.71 -13.87
CA ALA A 241 16.75 -9.67 -12.84
C ALA A 241 15.65 -8.61 -12.95
N GLU A 242 15.38 -8.08 -14.16
CA GLU A 242 14.33 -7.09 -14.38
C GLU A 242 12.93 -7.66 -14.08
N LEU A 243 12.68 -8.92 -14.48
CA LEU A 243 11.43 -9.61 -14.16
C LEU A 243 11.24 -9.71 -12.64
N ILE A 244 12.26 -10.15 -11.90
CA ILE A 244 12.22 -10.27 -10.43
C ILE A 244 11.95 -8.92 -9.78
N LYS A 245 12.61 -7.86 -10.26
CA LYS A 245 12.43 -6.49 -9.78
C LYS A 245 10.99 -6.01 -10.00
N LEU A 246 10.44 -6.16 -11.20
CA LEU A 246 9.06 -5.78 -11.51
C LEU A 246 8.04 -6.59 -10.71
N MET A 247 8.27 -7.88 -10.49
CA MET A 247 7.37 -8.69 -9.66
C MET A 247 7.36 -8.22 -8.19
N ALA A 248 8.51 -7.81 -7.68
CA ALA A 248 8.61 -7.22 -6.35
C ALA A 248 7.93 -5.84 -6.30
N GLU A 249 8.11 -5.01 -7.32
CA GLU A 249 7.50 -3.70 -7.47
C GLU A 249 5.97 -3.78 -7.56
N VAL A 250 5.42 -4.66 -8.39
CA VAL A 250 3.98 -4.93 -8.46
C VAL A 250 3.43 -5.37 -7.10
N THR A 251 4.18 -6.16 -6.33
CA THR A 251 3.77 -6.54 -4.96
C THR A 251 3.73 -5.31 -4.05
N ASN A 252 4.75 -4.45 -4.10
CA ASN A 252 4.82 -3.20 -3.32
C ASN A 252 3.67 -2.25 -3.64
N ILE A 253 3.42 -1.99 -4.93
CA ILE A 253 2.35 -1.09 -5.38
C ILE A 253 0.99 -1.69 -5.00
N SER A 254 0.81 -3.00 -5.17
CA SER A 254 -0.41 -3.70 -4.74
C SER A 254 -0.64 -3.55 -3.23
N THR A 255 0.41 -3.68 -2.41
CA THR A 255 0.35 -3.43 -0.97
C THR A 255 -0.03 -1.98 -0.65
N ALA A 256 0.49 -1.00 -1.38
CA ALA A 256 0.14 0.41 -1.20
C ALA A 256 -1.33 0.69 -1.55
N ILE A 257 -1.86 0.09 -2.62
CA ILE A 257 -3.29 0.18 -2.98
C ILE A 257 -4.15 -0.52 -1.91
N LEU A 258 -3.75 -1.73 -1.48
CA LEU A 258 -4.42 -2.46 -0.41
C LEU A 258 -4.44 -1.67 0.89
N TYR A 259 -3.36 -0.94 1.21
CA TYR A 259 -3.31 -0.04 2.35
C TYR A 259 -4.42 1.02 2.24
N GLU A 260 -4.54 1.73 1.12
CA GLU A 260 -5.58 2.76 0.92
C GLU A 260 -7.00 2.18 0.96
N LEU A 261 -7.20 1.02 0.32
CA LEU A 261 -8.49 0.30 0.32
C LEU A 261 -8.88 -0.16 1.72
N LEU A 262 -7.99 -0.87 2.42
CA LEU A 262 -8.27 -1.46 3.73
C LEU A 262 -8.40 -0.38 4.81
N LEU A 263 -7.64 0.71 4.72
CA LEU A 263 -7.80 1.85 5.62
C LEU A 263 -9.21 2.43 5.55
N THR A 264 -9.78 2.49 4.36
CA THR A 264 -11.13 3.01 4.14
C THR A 264 -12.19 1.96 4.47
N LEU A 265 -11.97 0.71 4.04
CA LEU A 265 -12.90 -0.39 4.24
C LEU A 265 -13.05 -0.73 5.72
N HIS A 266 -11.98 -0.66 6.52
CA HIS A 266 -12.05 -0.87 7.97
C HIS A 266 -13.06 0.08 8.63
N LYS A 267 -13.12 1.34 8.17
CA LYS A 267 -14.11 2.32 8.65
C LYS A 267 -15.52 1.97 8.22
N LEU A 268 -15.70 1.50 6.99
CA LEU A 268 -17.03 1.11 6.50
C LEU A 268 -17.54 -0.14 7.20
N ILE A 269 -16.68 -1.11 7.49
CA ILE A 269 -17.01 -2.33 8.24
C ILE A 269 -17.47 -1.97 9.66
N GLN A 270 -16.76 -1.05 10.35
CA GLN A 270 -17.18 -0.57 11.67
C GLN A 270 -18.60 0.03 11.64
N ASN A 271 -18.94 0.75 10.58
CA ASN A 271 -20.25 1.39 10.42
C ASN A 271 -21.33 0.48 9.82
N ASN A 272 -20.96 -0.67 9.26
CA ASN A 272 -21.87 -1.60 8.61
C ASN A 272 -21.44 -3.06 8.85
N PRO A 273 -22.02 -3.73 9.87
CA PRO A 273 -21.63 -5.10 10.25
C PRO A 273 -21.97 -6.16 9.19
N ALA A 274 -22.79 -5.83 8.18
CA ALA A 274 -23.08 -6.73 7.07
C ALA A 274 -21.89 -6.84 6.09
N LEU A 275 -21.04 -5.81 6.00
CA LEU A 275 -19.79 -5.84 5.25
C LEU A 275 -18.72 -6.53 6.08
N GLN A 276 -18.20 -7.65 5.57
CA GLN A 276 -17.13 -8.40 6.23
C GLN A 276 -16.03 -8.66 5.22
N LEU A 277 -14.79 -8.34 5.60
CA LEU A 277 -13.62 -8.56 4.74
C LEU A 277 -13.45 -10.05 4.41
N THR A 278 -13.83 -10.95 5.32
CA THR A 278 -13.87 -12.41 5.11
C THR A 278 -14.70 -12.79 3.88
N LYS A 279 -15.90 -12.21 3.71
CA LYS A 279 -16.80 -12.50 2.59
C LYS A 279 -16.27 -11.95 1.28
N LEU A 280 -15.68 -10.75 1.31
CA LEU A 280 -15.06 -10.14 0.12
C LEU A 280 -13.88 -10.97 -0.38
N LEU A 281 -13.10 -11.56 0.54
CA LEU A 281 -11.92 -12.37 0.24
C LEU A 281 -12.20 -13.88 0.18
N GLU A 282 -13.47 -14.28 0.18
CA GLU A 282 -13.86 -15.67 0.03
C GLU A 282 -13.46 -16.20 -1.35
N GLY A 283 -12.67 -17.28 -1.37
CA GLY A 283 -12.13 -17.89 -2.59
C GLY A 283 -10.84 -17.24 -3.13
N VAL A 284 -10.31 -16.18 -2.49
CA VAL A 284 -9.07 -15.51 -2.91
C VAL A 284 -7.86 -16.21 -2.28
N ALA A 285 -6.78 -16.46 -3.03
CA ALA A 285 -5.54 -17.06 -2.51
C ALA A 285 -4.62 -15.99 -1.90
N VAL A 286 -4.92 -15.57 -0.67
CA VAL A 286 -4.24 -14.45 0.03
C VAL A 286 -2.82 -14.82 0.48
N GLU A 287 -2.57 -16.11 0.70
CA GLU A 287 -1.36 -16.66 1.28
C GLU A 287 -0.11 -16.34 0.44
N CYS A 288 -0.24 -16.32 -0.89
CA CYS A 288 0.86 -16.02 -1.79
C CYS A 288 1.31 -14.55 -1.70
N HIS A 289 0.36 -13.61 -1.60
CA HIS A 289 0.67 -12.20 -1.38
C HIS A 289 1.29 -11.99 0.01
N VAL A 290 0.75 -12.64 1.05
CA VAL A 290 1.31 -12.60 2.40
C VAL A 290 2.74 -13.11 2.42
N ARG A 291 3.03 -14.23 1.75
CA ARG A 291 4.39 -14.77 1.63
C ARG A 291 5.34 -13.74 1.03
N ARG A 292 5.03 -13.20 -0.15
CA ARG A 292 5.90 -12.21 -0.83
C ARG A 292 6.06 -10.92 -0.02
N GLY A 293 4.98 -10.42 0.58
CA GLY A 293 5.01 -9.23 1.42
C GLY A 293 5.87 -9.42 2.69
N VAL A 294 5.76 -10.59 3.35
CA VAL A 294 6.60 -10.92 4.51
C VAL A 294 8.06 -11.09 4.08
N THR A 295 8.35 -11.74 2.95
CA THR A 295 9.71 -11.85 2.41
C THR A 295 10.32 -10.46 2.16
N GLN A 296 9.58 -9.53 1.57
CA GLN A 296 10.04 -8.15 1.35
C GLN A 296 10.25 -7.37 2.65
N LEU A 297 9.34 -7.51 3.63
CA LEU A 297 9.53 -6.97 4.98
C LEU A 297 10.82 -7.49 5.61
N LEU A 298 11.07 -8.81 5.52
CA LEU A 298 12.26 -9.42 6.08
C LEU A 298 13.52 -8.91 5.41
N VAL A 299 13.55 -8.72 4.09
CA VAL A 299 14.71 -8.11 3.42
C VAL A 299 15.03 -6.72 3.96
N LEU A 300 14.02 -5.89 4.16
CA LEU A 300 14.21 -4.54 4.71
C LEU A 300 14.64 -4.56 6.18
N LEU A 301 14.15 -5.52 6.96
CA LEU A 301 14.35 -5.58 8.41
C LEU A 301 15.48 -6.49 8.88
N PHE A 302 15.99 -7.37 8.00
CA PHE A 302 16.98 -8.37 8.35
C PHE A 302 18.22 -7.72 8.97
N PRO A 303 18.76 -8.22 10.11
CA PRO A 303 19.85 -7.56 10.81
C PRO A 303 21.12 -7.40 9.94
N SER A 304 21.28 -6.22 9.35
CA SER A 304 22.53 -5.76 8.74
C SER A 304 22.93 -4.48 9.47
N ALA A 305 24.13 -4.46 10.05
CA ALA A 305 24.53 -3.45 11.02
C ALA A 305 24.65 -2.01 10.46
N THR A 306 24.62 -1.85 9.13
CA THR A 306 24.96 -0.59 8.45
C THR A 306 23.79 0.08 7.72
N HIS A 307 22.71 -0.65 7.39
CA HIS A 307 21.61 -0.09 6.59
C HIS A 307 20.51 0.51 7.46
N ARG A 308 20.27 1.81 7.32
CA ARG A 308 19.08 2.52 7.85
C ARG A 308 18.02 2.59 6.77
N LEU A 309 16.75 2.45 7.16
CA LEU A 309 15.64 2.55 6.21
C LEU A 309 15.60 3.96 5.62
N LYS A 310 15.52 4.03 4.29
CA LYS A 310 15.19 5.27 3.57
C LYS A 310 13.73 5.68 3.82
N PRO A 311 13.35 6.93 3.54
CA PRO A 311 11.96 7.37 3.72
C PRO A 311 10.93 6.51 3.01
N LEU A 312 11.14 6.23 1.72
CA LEU A 312 10.28 5.34 0.94
C LEU A 312 10.19 3.93 1.55
N GLU A 313 11.33 3.35 1.96
CA GLU A 313 11.38 2.03 2.60
C GLU A 313 10.60 2.00 3.92
N ALA A 314 10.70 3.06 4.74
CA ALA A 314 9.98 3.18 6.01
C ALA A 314 8.46 3.24 5.80
N VAL A 315 8.00 3.99 4.79
CA VAL A 315 6.58 4.04 4.43
C VAL A 315 6.10 2.69 3.91
N LEU A 316 6.90 2.03 3.06
CA LEU A 316 6.59 0.72 2.52
C LEU A 316 6.44 -0.33 3.64
N VAL A 317 7.34 -0.31 4.63
CA VAL A 317 7.26 -1.17 5.82
C VAL A 317 5.98 -0.88 6.61
N CYS A 318 5.59 0.39 6.78
CA CYS A 318 4.33 0.74 7.44
C CYS A 318 3.11 0.17 6.70
N GLN A 319 3.07 0.32 5.37
CA GLN A 319 1.96 -0.18 4.55
C GLN A 319 1.86 -1.71 4.63
N HIS A 320 3.00 -2.41 4.52
CA HIS A 320 3.06 -3.87 4.67
C HIS A 320 2.53 -4.32 6.03
N PHE A 321 2.99 -3.72 7.13
CA PHE A 321 2.50 -4.08 8.45
C PHE A 321 1.01 -3.79 8.63
N PHE A 322 0.52 -2.67 8.09
CA PHE A 322 -0.89 -2.34 8.17
C PHE A 322 -1.76 -3.37 7.44
N VAL A 323 -1.41 -3.67 6.18
CA VAL A 323 -2.14 -4.65 5.36
C VAL A 323 -2.09 -6.02 6.02
N LEU A 324 -0.91 -6.48 6.45
CA LEU A 324 -0.73 -7.75 7.13
C LEU A 324 -1.57 -7.83 8.41
N LYS A 325 -1.51 -6.80 9.26
CA LYS A 325 -2.34 -6.72 10.48
C LYS A 325 -3.82 -6.86 10.15
N CYS A 326 -4.29 -6.07 9.18
CA CYS A 326 -5.70 -6.07 8.79
C CYS A 326 -6.14 -7.45 8.27
N LEU A 327 -5.32 -8.09 7.44
CA LEU A 327 -5.61 -9.44 6.94
C LEU A 327 -5.62 -10.47 8.08
N MET A 328 -4.66 -10.44 9.00
CA MET A 328 -4.61 -11.37 10.13
C MET A 328 -5.78 -11.19 11.11
N GLU A 329 -6.21 -9.96 11.36
CA GLU A 329 -7.34 -9.68 12.27
C GLU A 329 -8.69 -10.12 11.69
N ASN A 330 -8.82 -10.10 10.36
CA ASN A 330 -10.10 -10.36 9.71
C ASN A 330 -10.17 -11.75 9.06
N VAL A 331 -9.05 -12.34 8.64
CA VAL A 331 -9.01 -13.60 7.88
C VAL A 331 -8.17 -14.63 8.65
N THR A 332 -8.85 -15.51 9.39
CA THR A 332 -8.20 -16.46 10.32
C THR A 332 -7.13 -17.33 9.65
N ARG A 333 -7.39 -17.84 8.45
CA ARG A 333 -6.39 -18.63 7.69
C ARG A 333 -5.09 -17.88 7.40
N VAL A 334 -5.12 -16.53 7.31
CA VAL A 334 -3.90 -15.72 7.13
C VAL A 334 -3.11 -15.68 8.43
N GLN A 335 -3.79 -15.53 9.57
CA GLN A 335 -3.13 -15.59 10.87
C GLN A 335 -2.49 -16.98 11.09
N ASP A 336 -3.24 -18.05 10.82
CA ASP A 336 -2.74 -19.42 10.96
C ASP A 336 -1.53 -19.66 10.03
N TYR A 337 -1.62 -19.24 8.78
CA TYR A 337 -0.52 -19.33 7.82
C TYR A 337 0.74 -18.60 8.30
N VAL A 338 0.61 -17.38 8.83
CA VAL A 338 1.76 -16.62 9.36
C VAL A 338 2.37 -17.31 10.57
N GLN A 339 1.53 -17.83 11.49
CA GLN A 339 1.99 -18.57 12.66
C GLN A 339 2.68 -19.88 12.27
N GLU A 340 2.27 -20.55 11.19
CA GLU A 340 2.87 -21.82 10.79
C GLU A 340 4.15 -21.65 9.98
N GLN A 341 4.23 -20.61 9.14
CA GLN A 341 5.31 -20.46 8.17
C GLN A 341 6.38 -19.45 8.58
N PHE A 342 6.08 -18.53 9.50
CA PHE A 342 6.96 -17.40 9.81
C PHE A 342 7.17 -17.16 11.32
N GLU A 343 6.77 -18.10 12.20
CA GLU A 343 6.85 -17.89 13.66
C GLU A 343 8.26 -17.47 14.13
N GLU A 344 9.30 -18.14 13.64
CA GLU A 344 10.68 -17.85 14.04
C GLU A 344 11.17 -16.51 13.48
N GLU A 345 10.80 -16.17 12.25
CA GLU A 345 11.11 -14.88 11.64
C GLU A 345 10.43 -13.73 12.39
N PHE A 346 9.19 -13.92 12.82
CA PHE A 346 8.48 -12.95 13.66
C PHE A 346 9.09 -12.84 15.06
N ARG A 347 9.55 -13.96 15.62
CA ARG A 347 10.20 -14.00 16.93
C ARG A 347 11.54 -13.27 16.94
N TYR A 348 12.39 -13.47 15.93
CA TYR A 348 13.77 -12.96 15.95
C TYR A 348 14.01 -11.69 15.14
N TYR A 349 13.31 -11.51 14.02
CA TYR A 349 13.58 -10.42 13.07
C TYR A 349 12.49 -9.36 13.06
N ILE A 350 11.21 -9.74 13.18
CA ILE A 350 10.08 -8.81 13.16
C ILE A 350 9.63 -8.47 14.58
N CYS A 351 10.50 -7.77 15.32
CA CYS A 351 10.18 -7.19 16.62
C CYS A 351 10.56 -5.71 16.67
N TRP A 352 9.88 -4.94 17.53
CA TRP A 352 10.11 -3.49 17.61
C TRP A 352 11.57 -3.14 17.88
N GLN A 353 12.29 -3.94 18.66
CA GLN A 353 13.70 -3.72 18.94
C GLN A 353 14.56 -3.71 17.66
N GLN A 354 14.33 -4.63 16.72
CA GLN A 354 15.08 -4.67 15.46
C GLN A 354 14.62 -3.58 14.50
N VAL A 355 13.31 -3.35 14.39
CA VAL A 355 12.76 -2.29 13.53
C VAL A 355 13.28 -0.90 13.96
N ASN A 356 13.26 -0.62 15.27
CA ASN A 356 13.75 0.65 15.83
C ASN A 356 15.26 0.85 15.62
N ARG A 357 16.05 -0.22 15.48
CA ARG A 357 17.48 -0.11 15.14
C ARG A 357 17.72 0.31 13.68
N LYS A 358 16.75 0.14 12.79
CA LYS A 358 16.86 0.56 11.39
C LYS A 358 16.16 1.88 11.09
N LEU A 359 15.19 2.27 11.93
CA LEU A 359 14.41 3.48 11.71
C LEU A 359 15.09 4.71 12.31
N PRO A 360 15.32 5.78 11.52
CA PRO A 360 15.75 7.08 12.04
C PRO A 360 14.75 7.72 13.01
N ASP A 361 15.24 8.46 13.99
CA ASP A 361 14.42 9.10 15.04
C ASP A 361 13.57 10.26 14.52
N ASN A 362 14.00 10.89 13.41
CA ASN A 362 13.31 12.02 12.79
C ASN A 362 12.12 11.61 11.90
N TYR A 363 11.82 10.31 11.75
CA TYR A 363 10.73 9.85 10.91
C TYR A 363 9.38 9.97 11.64
N ALA A 364 8.46 10.75 11.07
CA ALA A 364 7.13 10.96 11.65
C ALA A 364 6.32 9.64 11.78
N VAL A 365 6.55 8.67 10.88
CA VAL A 365 5.89 7.35 10.95
C VAL A 365 6.35 6.47 12.13
N LYS A 366 7.38 6.84 12.88
CA LYS A 366 8.00 5.99 13.91
C LYS A 366 7.02 5.43 14.94
N GLN A 367 6.16 6.28 15.49
CA GLN A 367 5.19 5.86 16.49
C GLN A 367 4.09 4.97 15.90
N LEU A 368 3.62 5.28 14.69
CA LEU A 368 2.64 4.47 13.97
C LEU A 368 3.21 3.07 13.69
N LEU A 369 4.47 3.02 13.20
CA LEU A 369 5.15 1.78 12.90
C LEU A 369 5.33 0.91 14.15
N ARG A 370 5.65 1.52 15.31
CA ARG A 370 5.71 0.80 16.58
C ARG A 370 4.40 0.08 16.90
N GLN A 371 3.28 0.78 16.82
CA GLN A 371 1.95 0.22 17.11
C GLN A 371 1.59 -0.93 16.16
N LEU A 372 1.93 -0.77 14.88
CA LEU A 372 1.74 -1.77 13.83
C LEU A 372 2.56 -3.03 14.10
N VAL A 373 3.86 -2.88 14.36
CA VAL A 373 4.78 -3.99 14.64
C VAL A 373 4.36 -4.74 15.89
N GLU A 374 4.08 -4.04 16.99
CA GLU A 374 3.60 -4.65 18.24
C GLU A 374 2.23 -5.34 18.05
N GLY A 375 1.36 -4.80 17.18
CA GLY A 375 0.08 -5.39 16.82
C GLY A 375 0.24 -6.70 16.06
N VAL A 376 1.03 -6.70 14.98
CA VAL A 376 1.28 -7.89 14.16
C VAL A 376 2.03 -8.95 14.96
N HIS A 377 3.06 -8.57 15.72
CA HIS A 377 3.83 -9.51 16.53
C HIS A 377 2.95 -10.27 17.54
N ARG A 378 1.97 -9.59 18.17
CA ARG A 378 0.98 -10.25 19.06
C ARG A 378 0.07 -11.24 18.34
N LEU A 379 -0.21 -11.05 17.05
CA LEU A 379 -1.04 -11.96 16.26
C LEU A 379 -0.23 -13.13 15.69
N ALA A 380 1.04 -12.88 15.35
CA ALA A 380 1.95 -13.82 14.70
C ALA A 380 2.65 -14.78 15.67
N CYS A 381 2.94 -14.35 16.90
CA CYS A 381 3.48 -15.23 17.92
C CYS A 381 2.32 -15.88 18.68
N ARG A 382 2.20 -17.22 18.60
CA ARG A 382 1.30 -17.96 19.48
C ARG A 382 1.65 -17.57 20.91
N ARG A 383 0.64 -17.28 21.75
CA ARG A 383 0.86 -16.97 23.17
C ARG A 383 1.69 -18.11 23.77
N CYS A 384 3.00 -17.91 23.92
CA CYS A 384 3.74 -18.60 24.95
C CYS A 384 3.01 -18.24 26.23
N THR A 385 2.31 -19.20 26.80
CA THR A 385 1.86 -19.08 28.18
C THR A 385 3.10 -18.73 29.00
N ASP A 386 3.00 -17.64 29.75
CA ASP A 386 4.01 -17.11 30.66
C ASP A 386 4.56 -18.20 31.60
N LYS A 387 5.58 -18.93 31.17
CA LYS A 387 6.23 -19.96 32.01
C LYS A 387 7.75 -19.94 32.02
N TYR A 388 8.40 -19.00 31.33
CA TYR A 388 9.87 -18.94 31.31
C TYR A 388 10.50 -17.61 31.74
N TYR A 389 9.73 -16.65 32.28
CA TYR A 389 10.27 -15.43 32.90
C TYR A 389 9.81 -15.21 34.35
N SER A 390 9.58 -16.29 35.10
CA SER A 390 9.47 -16.25 36.57
C SER A 390 10.32 -17.35 37.20
N SER A 391 11.61 -17.32 36.89
CA SER A 391 12.64 -17.71 37.84
C SER A 391 13.83 -16.83 37.52
N ASP A 392 14.18 -16.00 38.48
CA ASP A 392 15.50 -15.38 38.72
C ASP A 392 15.32 -13.92 39.11
N MET A 393 14.73 -13.76 40.29
CA MET A 393 14.97 -12.62 41.16
C MET A 393 15.13 -13.15 42.60
N VAL A 394 16.40 -13.19 43.02
CA VAL A 394 16.89 -12.86 44.38
C VAL A 394 16.83 -14.02 45.39
N PRO A 395 17.93 -14.30 46.12
CA PRO A 395 18.36 -13.46 47.26
C PRO A 395 19.43 -12.40 46.97
#